data_AF-A0A6J4JEI5-F1
#
_entry.id   AF-A0A6J4JEI5-F1
#
_cell.length_a   1.000
_cell.length_b   1.000
_cell.length_c   1.000
_cell.angle_alpha   90.00
_cell.angle_beta   90.00
_cell.angle_gamma   90.00
#
_symmetry.space_group_name_H-M   'P 1'
#
loop_
_entity.id
_entity.type
_entity.pdbx_description
1 polymer ?
#
loop_
_entity_poly.entity_id
_entity_poly.type
_entity_poly.pdbx_seq_one_letter_code
_entity_poly.pdbx_strand_id
1 'polypeptide(L)'
;MNSLELDQEIGKMAVAMMTRNSAIGKALIAHLRTQMTLESVAGVLLVSIQRVVWFDTDSVVWTIKHLIPTDIMEEIQRMTSFAVYKHLVGKGFVPGKDL
;
A
#
# COMPACT_ATOMS: atom_id res chain seq x y z
N MET A 1 -12.43 -5.85 11.89
CA MET A 1 -11.35 -5.02 12.42
C MET A 1 -11.89 -3.62 12.64
N ASN A 2 -11.68 -3.05 13.83
CA ASN A 2 -12.05 -1.66 14.14
C ASN A 2 -10.93 -0.69 13.74
N SER A 3 -11.18 0.62 13.87
CA SER A 3 -10.23 1.66 13.45
C SER A 3 -8.90 1.63 14.21
N LEU A 4 -8.90 1.25 15.48
CA LEU A 4 -7.68 1.19 16.30
C LEU A 4 -6.80 0.01 15.89
N GLU A 5 -7.42 -1.16 15.71
CA GLU A 5 -6.74 -2.36 15.22
C GLU A 5 -6.12 -2.12 13.84
N LEU A 6 -6.84 -1.42 12.96
CA LEU A 6 -6.32 -1.06 11.63
C LEU A 6 -5.07 -0.16 11.71
N ASP A 7 -5.06 0.88 12.55
CA ASP A 7 -3.87 1.74 12.72
C ASP A 7 -2.70 0.97 13.35
N GLN A 8 -2.97 0.02 14.24
CA GLN A 8 -1.93 -0.87 14.78
C GLN A 8 -1.32 -1.75 13.70
N GLU A 9 -2.12 -2.33 12.80
CA GLU A 9 -1.59 -3.12 11.68
C GLU A 9 -0.77 -2.28 10.70
N ILE A 10 -1.21 -1.04 10.42
CA ILE A 10 -0.42 -0.07 9.64
C ILE A 10 0.92 0.23 10.33
N GLY A 11 0.92 0.43 11.65
CA GLY A 11 2.14 0.67 12.43
C GLY A 11 3.10 -0.52 12.38
N LYS A 12 2.61 -1.74 12.61
CA LYS A 12 3.42 -2.98 12.51
C LYS A 12 4.05 -3.13 11.13
N MET A 13 3.26 -2.87 10.08
CA MET A 13 3.74 -2.97 8.71
C MET A 13 4.81 -1.92 8.40
N ALA A 14 4.62 -0.66 8.82
CA ALA A 14 5.61 0.39 8.64
C ALA A 14 6.95 0.05 9.32
N VAL A 15 6.92 -0.49 10.54
CA VAL A 15 8.14 -0.96 11.22
C VAL A 15 8.78 -2.14 10.48
N ALA A 16 7.98 -3.10 10.00
CA ALA A 16 8.50 -4.22 9.20
C ALA A 16 9.20 -3.74 7.92
N MET A 17 8.65 -2.73 7.25
CA MET A 17 9.27 -2.08 6.07
C MET A 17 10.61 -1.42 6.42
N MET A 18 10.66 -0.64 7.51
CA MET A 18 11.87 0.05 7.96
C MET A 18 13.00 -0.91 8.37
N THR A 19 12.65 -2.07 8.95
CA THR A 19 13.64 -3.10 9.31
C THR A 19 14.17 -3.89 8.12
N ARG A 20 13.56 -3.72 6.93
CA ARG A 20 13.90 -4.45 5.69
C ARG A 20 13.93 -5.98 5.90
N ASN A 21 13.04 -6.49 6.75
CA ASN A 21 12.95 -7.91 7.05
C ASN A 21 11.80 -8.55 6.29
N SER A 22 12.12 -9.29 5.22
CA SER A 22 11.12 -9.88 4.34
C SER A 22 10.34 -11.02 5.00
N ALA A 23 10.93 -11.74 5.95
CA ALA A 23 10.25 -12.83 6.66
C ALA A 23 9.13 -12.28 7.55
N ILE A 24 9.44 -11.25 8.35
CA ILE A 24 8.44 -10.59 9.22
C ILE A 24 7.34 -9.95 8.36
N GLY A 25 7.73 -9.18 7.35
CA GLY A 25 6.76 -8.50 6.50
C GLY A 25 5.84 -9.49 5.76
N LYS A 26 6.37 -10.58 5.21
CA LYS A 26 5.55 -11.61 4.54
C LYS A 26 4.61 -12.32 5.51
N ALA A 27 5.05 -12.60 6.74
CA ALA A 27 4.20 -13.17 7.77
C ALA A 27 3.04 -12.22 8.14
N LEU A 28 3.32 -10.92 8.26
CA LEU A 28 2.28 -9.91 8.49
C LEU A 28 1.30 -9.84 7.32
N ILE A 29 1.78 -9.79 6.08
CA ILE A 29 0.90 -9.79 4.89
C ILE A 29 0.03 -11.05 4.87
N ALA A 30 0.60 -12.23 5.11
CA ALA A 30 -0.16 -13.48 5.18
C ALA A 30 -1.23 -13.43 6.28
N HIS A 31 -0.91 -12.87 7.45
CA HIS A 31 -1.87 -12.67 8.52
C HIS A 31 -3.00 -11.71 8.13
N LEU A 32 -2.68 -10.56 7.53
CA LEU A 32 -3.68 -9.61 7.06
C LEU A 32 -4.63 -10.26 6.05
N ARG A 33 -4.11 -11.08 5.13
CA ARG A 33 -4.90 -11.80 4.13
C ARG A 33 -5.91 -12.79 4.73
N THR A 34 -5.75 -13.25 5.98
CA THR A 34 -6.76 -14.11 6.61
C THR A 34 -7.93 -13.30 7.20
N GLN A 35 -7.77 -11.99 7.35
CA GLN A 35 -8.72 -11.13 8.04
C GLN A 35 -9.44 -10.13 7.12
N MET A 36 -8.90 -9.84 5.94
CA MET A 36 -9.44 -8.81 5.05
C MET A 36 -9.26 -9.13 3.57
N THR A 37 -9.99 -8.39 2.73
CA THR A 37 -9.91 -8.53 1.27
C THR A 37 -8.56 -8.07 0.74
N LEU A 38 -8.20 -8.52 -0.48
CA LEU A 38 -6.98 -8.07 -1.16
C LEU A 38 -6.91 -6.54 -1.26
N GLU A 39 -8.02 -5.90 -1.62
CA GLU A 39 -8.15 -4.43 -1.67
C GLU A 39 -7.85 -3.77 -0.32
N SER A 40 -8.32 -4.36 0.78
CA SER A 40 -8.05 -3.84 2.12
C SER A 40 -6.58 -4.01 2.52
N VAL A 41 -5.97 -5.17 2.20
CA VAL A 41 -4.54 -5.39 2.41
C VAL A 41 -3.70 -4.39 1.59
N ALA A 42 -4.05 -4.18 0.33
CA ALA A 42 -3.42 -3.19 -0.54
C ALA A 42 -3.52 -1.78 0.06
N GLY A 43 -4.69 -1.40 0.60
CA GLY A 43 -4.88 -0.15 1.32
C GLY A 43 -3.98 -0.02 2.55
N VAL A 44 -3.90 -1.05 3.40
CA VAL A 44 -3.00 -1.05 4.58
C VAL A 44 -1.55 -0.84 4.17
N LEU A 45 -1.10 -1.54 3.13
CA LEU A 45 0.27 -1.43 2.63
C LEU A 45 0.55 -0.06 2.02
N LEU A 46 -0.40 0.50 1.26
CA LEU A 46 -0.28 1.84 0.68
C LEU A 46 -0.14 2.92 1.77
N VAL A 47 -0.98 2.86 2.81
CA VAL A 47 -0.91 3.81 3.94
C VAL A 47 0.36 3.60 4.75
N SER A 48 0.84 2.36 4.89
CA SER A 48 2.10 2.05 5.56
C SER A 48 3.29 2.62 4.80
N ILE A 49 3.32 2.49 3.46
CA ILE A 49 4.34 3.11 2.60
C ILE A 49 4.30 4.64 2.74
N GLN A 50 3.10 5.24 2.72
CA GLN A 50 2.94 6.67 2.94
C GLN A 50 3.51 7.08 4.31
N ARG A 51 3.39 6.25 5.35
CA ARG A 51 3.98 6.55 6.66
C ARG A 51 5.51 6.49 6.60
N VAL A 52 6.08 5.48 5.93
CA VAL A 52 7.53 5.26 5.85
C VAL A 52 8.24 6.27 4.96
N VAL A 53 7.62 6.73 3.86
CA VAL A 53 8.25 7.66 2.90
C VAL A 53 8.71 8.97 3.54
N TRP A 54 8.06 9.40 4.62
CA TRP A 54 8.44 10.61 5.37
C TRP A 54 9.71 10.44 6.21
N PHE A 55 10.15 9.21 6.49
CA PHE A 55 11.26 8.92 7.41
C PHE A 55 12.42 8.18 6.74
N ASP A 56 12.14 7.20 5.87
CA ASP A 56 13.14 6.33 5.27
C ASP A 56 12.71 5.92 3.84
N THR A 57 13.08 6.74 2.87
CA THR A 57 12.78 6.52 1.45
C THR A 57 13.46 5.27 0.90
N ASP A 58 14.64 4.89 1.41
CA ASP A 58 15.35 3.70 0.97
C ASP A 58 14.60 2.42 1.38
N SER A 59 13.97 2.43 2.56
CA SER A 59 13.09 1.35 3.00
C SER A 59 11.83 1.24 2.14
N VAL A 60 11.32 2.34 1.58
CA VAL A 60 10.21 2.28 0.60
C VAL A 60 10.67 1.56 -0.67
N VAL A 61 11.80 1.96 -1.25
CA VAL A 61 12.34 1.32 -2.47
C VAL A 61 12.60 -0.16 -2.24
N TRP A 62 13.19 -0.50 -1.09
CA TRP A 62 13.44 -1.89 -0.72
C TRP A 62 12.13 -2.68 -0.59
N THR A 63 11.13 -2.11 0.08
CA THR A 63 9.81 -2.72 0.32
C THR A 63 9.10 -3.07 -0.99
N ILE A 64 9.08 -2.13 -1.94
CA ILE A 64 8.46 -2.33 -3.26
C ILE A 64 9.12 -3.50 -3.99
N LYS A 65 10.45 -3.64 -3.88
CA LYS A 65 11.21 -4.67 -4.59
C LYS A 65 11.14 -6.06 -3.96
N HIS A 66 11.06 -6.16 -2.63
CA HIS A 66 11.32 -7.41 -1.92
C HIS A 66 10.20 -7.89 -1.01
N LEU A 67 9.28 -7.00 -0.63
CA LEU A 67 8.24 -7.31 0.34
C LEU A 67 6.85 -7.42 -0.29
N ILE A 68 6.47 -6.50 -1.17
CA ILE A 68 5.11 -6.44 -1.71
C ILE A 68 4.91 -7.52 -2.78
N PRO A 69 3.95 -8.45 -2.59
CA PRO A 69 3.57 -9.42 -3.61
C PRO A 69 2.97 -8.75 -4.86
N THR A 70 3.14 -9.39 -6.03
CA THR A 70 2.69 -8.84 -7.31
C THR A 70 1.19 -8.58 -7.36
N ASP A 71 0.36 -9.49 -6.84
CA ASP A 71 -1.11 -9.34 -6.80
C ASP A 71 -1.53 -8.10 -5.99
N ILE A 72 -0.82 -7.82 -4.90
CA ILE A 72 -1.07 -6.62 -4.10
C ILE A 72 -0.58 -5.36 -4.82
N MET A 73 0.56 -5.42 -5.51
CA MET A 73 1.06 -4.29 -6.29
C MET A 73 0.11 -3.92 -7.43
N GLU A 74 -0.44 -4.90 -8.14
CA GLU A 74 -1.46 -4.71 -9.18
C GLU A 74 -2.71 -4.03 -8.61
N GLU A 75 -3.13 -4.44 -7.41
CA GLU A 75 -4.27 -3.84 -6.73
C GLU A 75 -4.01 -2.38 -6.32
N ILE A 76 -2.82 -2.09 -5.78
CA ILE A 76 -2.38 -0.71 -5.48
C ILE A 76 -2.41 0.15 -6.76
N GLN A 77 -1.91 -0.38 -7.88
CA GLN A 77 -1.93 0.31 -9.17
C GLN A 77 -3.35 0.58 -9.65
N ARG A 78 -4.26 -0.39 -9.52
CA ARG A 78 -5.69 -0.24 -9.86
C ARG A 78 -6.34 0.88 -9.03
N MET A 79 -6.18 0.84 -7.70
CA MET A 79 -6.72 1.84 -6.78
C MET A 79 -6.17 3.25 -7.09
N THR A 80 -4.86 3.35 -7.29
CA THR A 80 -4.19 4.62 -7.58
C THR A 80 -4.64 5.18 -8.93
N SER A 81 -4.71 4.33 -9.97
CA SER A 81 -5.16 4.73 -11.30
C SER A 81 -6.58 5.28 -11.24
N PHE A 82 -7.49 4.56 -10.58
CA PHE A 82 -8.87 5.03 -10.41
C PHE A 82 -8.94 6.38 -9.68
N ALA A 83 -8.20 6.55 -8.58
CA ALA A 83 -8.15 7.79 -7.83
C ALA A 83 -7.61 8.96 -8.68
N VAL A 84 -6.54 8.73 -9.44
CA VAL A 84 -5.94 9.72 -10.34
C VAL A 84 -6.91 10.10 -11.47
N TYR A 85 -7.53 9.12 -12.13
CA TYR A 85 -8.51 9.39 -13.18
C TYR A 85 -9.70 10.21 -12.66
N LYS A 86 -10.25 9.81 -11.51
CA LYS A 86 -11.36 10.54 -10.88
C LYS A 86 -10.96 11.97 -10.55
N HIS A 87 -9.74 12.19 -10.05
CA HIS A 87 -9.22 13.52 -9.75
C HIS A 87 -9.03 14.37 -11.01
N LEU A 88 -8.49 13.80 -12.08
CA LEU A 88 -8.28 14.49 -13.36
C LEU A 88 -9.61 14.86 -14.03
N VAL A 89 -10.58 13.94 -14.06
CA VAL A 89 -11.93 14.24 -14.56
C VAL A 89 -12.59 15.34 -13.74
N GLY A 90 -12.43 15.32 -12.41
CA GLY A 90 -12.90 16.38 -11.52
C GLY A 90 -12.28 17.75 -11.81
N LYS A 91 -11.08 17.79 -12.41
CA LYS A 91 -10.39 19.01 -12.87
C LYS A 91 -10.76 19.42 -14.31
N GLY A 92 -11.64 18.67 -14.98
CA GLY A 92 -12.09 18.96 -16.35
C GLY A 92 -11.25 18.30 -17.45
N PHE A 93 -10.28 17.46 -17.11
CA PHE A 93 -9.53 16.68 -18.12
C PHE A 93 -10.39 15.55 -18.68
N VAL A 94 -10.27 15.29 -19.97
CA VAL A 94 -10.99 14.23 -20.68
C VAL A 94 -10.04 13.06 -20.98
N PRO A 95 -10.31 11.85 -20.42
CA PRO A 95 -9.50 10.67 -20.68
C PRO A 95 -9.35 10.37 -22.19
N GLY A 96 -8.12 10.13 -22.64
CA GLY A 96 -7.82 9.82 -24.04
C GLY A 96 -7.87 11.01 -25.01
N LYS A 97 -8.14 12.23 -24.53
CA LYS A 97 -7.99 13.46 -25.30
C LYS A 97 -6.87 14.36 -24.78
N ASP A 98 -6.78 14.48 -23.47
CA ASP A 98 -5.77 15.29 -22.80
C ASP A 98 -4.61 14.38 -22.33
N LEU A 99 -3.81 13.89 -23.29
CA LEU A 99 -2.52 13.21 -23.08
C LEU A 99 -1.57 13.50 -24.26
#